data_AF-A0A7G2K123-F1
#
_entry.id   AF-A0A7G2K123-F1
#
_cell.length_a   1.000
_cell.length_b   1.000
_cell.length_c   1.000
_cell.angle_alpha   90.00
_cell.angle_beta   90.00
_cell.angle_gamma   90.00
#
_symmetry.space_group_name_H-M   'P 1'
#
loop_
_entity.id
_entity.type
_entity.pdbx_description
1 polymer ?
#
loop_
_entity_poly.entity_id
_entity_poly.type
_entity_poly.pdbx_seq_one_letter_code
_entity_poly.pdbx_strand_id
1 'polypeptide(L)'
;IKFMNKYLTYFIAFISGLVGVFAFSPFDYWPLAYVSLLGLLYVAKNPKKSTALLSTFLWAMGFFCFGVSWLNVSIHQFGGASLGVSYFLVGLLAAYLALYPMLFTYLVQRFKVQSAVIFAVIWTLTEFLRGWIFTGFPWLQFGYT
;
A
#
# COMPACT_ATOMS: atom_id res chain seq x y z
N ILE A 1 4.03 22.29 13.33
CA ILE A 1 3.23 21.08 13.04
C ILE A 1 3.07 20.32 14.35
N LYS A 2 1.88 20.31 14.94
CA LYS A 2 1.61 19.63 16.21
C LYS A 2 1.83 18.13 15.99
N PHE A 3 2.71 17.49 16.76
CA PHE A 3 3.00 16.07 16.60
C PHE A 3 1.73 15.28 16.95
N MET A 4 1.06 14.77 15.92
CA MET A 4 -0.08 13.88 16.11
C MET A 4 0.38 12.60 16.81
N ASN A 5 -0.52 12.06 17.64
CA ASN A 5 -0.29 10.77 18.28
C ASN A 5 0.05 9.71 17.22
N LYS A 6 1.10 8.91 17.47
CA LYS A 6 1.53 7.82 16.59
C LYS A 6 0.38 6.87 16.24
N TYR A 7 -0.52 6.60 17.19
CA TYR A 7 -1.68 5.72 16.98
C TYR A 7 -2.68 6.31 16.00
N LEU A 8 -2.93 7.63 16.07
CA LEU A 8 -3.78 8.31 15.11
C LEU A 8 -3.15 8.31 13.71
N THR A 9 -1.82 8.44 13.62
CA THR A 9 -1.09 8.34 12.34
C THR A 9 -1.27 6.95 11.72
N TYR A 10 -1.11 5.89 12.52
CA TYR A 10 -1.34 4.50 12.07
C TYR A 10 -2.77 4.27 11.62
N PHE A 11 -3.75 4.79 12.37
CA PHE A 11 -5.16 4.69 12.02
C PHE A 11 -5.47 5.38 10.69
N ILE A 12 -5.00 6.63 10.51
CA ILE A 12 -5.15 7.36 9.25
C ILE A 12 -4.50 6.60 8.10
N ALA A 13 -3.31 6.03 8.31
CA ALA A 13 -2.61 5.27 7.29
C ALA A 13 -3.44 4.07 6.82
N PHE A 14 -3.90 3.24 7.76
CA PHE A 14 -4.71 2.06 7.44
C PHE A 14 -6.01 2.42 6.72
N ILE A 15 -6.75 3.42 7.22
CA ILE A 15 -8.01 3.85 6.62
C ILE A 15 -7.81 4.47 5.24
N SER A 16 -6.80 5.32 5.05
CA SER A 16 -6.53 5.90 3.74
C SER A 16 -6.10 4.83 2.72
N GLY A 17 -5.38 3.80 3.15
CA GLY A 17 -5.08 2.63 2.31
C GLY A 17 -6.34 1.88 1.91
N LEU A 18 -7.19 1.52 2.88
CA LEU A 18 -8.47 0.84 2.66
C LEU A 18 -9.38 1.62 1.69
N VAL A 19 -9.50 2.93 1.88
CA VAL A 19 -10.30 3.82 1.02
C VAL A 19 -9.84 3.77 -0.44
N GLY A 20 -8.54 3.54 -0.69
CA GLY A 20 -8.00 3.43 -2.04
C GLY A 20 -8.58 2.25 -2.83
N VAL A 21 -9.06 1.19 -2.17
CA VAL A 21 -9.66 0.02 -2.86
C VAL A 21 -10.93 0.41 -3.60
N PHE A 22 -11.71 1.34 -3.04
CA PHE A 22 -12.97 1.81 -3.63
C PHE A 22 -12.78 2.67 -4.89
N ALA A 23 -11.55 3.04 -5.23
CA ALA A 23 -11.26 3.67 -6.50
C ALA A 23 -11.31 2.67 -7.68
N PHE A 24 -11.13 1.38 -7.41
CA PHE A 24 -11.15 0.33 -8.44
C PHE A 24 -12.54 -0.27 -8.61
N SER A 25 -12.75 -0.96 -9.72
CA SER A 25 -13.95 -1.75 -9.95
C SER A 25 -14.16 -2.80 -8.86
N PRO A 26 -15.41 -3.07 -8.45
CA PRO A 26 -16.67 -2.60 -9.06
C PRO A 26 -17.20 -1.26 -8.54
N PHE A 27 -16.41 -0.50 -7.76
CA PHE A 27 -16.87 0.73 -7.10
C PHE A 27 -16.62 1.99 -7.93
N ASP A 28 -15.48 2.05 -8.63
CA ASP A 28 -15.12 3.08 -9.62
C ASP A 28 -15.18 4.53 -9.09
N TYR A 29 -14.98 4.74 -7.78
CA TYR A 29 -14.90 6.06 -7.17
C TYR A 29 -13.48 6.64 -7.29
N TRP A 30 -13.06 6.94 -8.52
CA TRP A 30 -11.71 7.42 -8.85
C TRP A 30 -11.15 8.55 -7.95
N PRO A 31 -11.94 9.51 -7.39
CA PRO A 31 -11.38 10.55 -6.52
C PRO A 31 -10.74 9.98 -5.24
N LEU A 32 -11.16 8.78 -4.80
CA LEU A 32 -10.62 8.12 -3.62
C LEU A 32 -9.18 7.65 -3.81
N ALA A 33 -8.71 7.48 -5.06
CA ALA A 33 -7.30 7.24 -5.36
C ALA A 33 -6.41 8.38 -4.82
N TYR A 34 -6.82 9.63 -5.05
CA TYR A 34 -6.11 10.80 -4.54
C TYR A 34 -6.16 10.87 -3.01
N VAL A 35 -7.31 10.58 -2.39
CA VAL A 35 -7.43 10.54 -0.93
C VAL A 35 -6.45 9.52 -0.33
N SER A 36 -6.35 8.34 -0.94
CA SER A 36 -5.45 7.29 -0.52
C SER A 36 -3.98 7.69 -0.67
N LEU A 37 -3.59 8.22 -1.83
CA LEU A 37 -2.22 8.67 -2.13
C LEU A 37 -1.79 9.87 -1.28
N LEU A 38 -2.70 10.81 -1.00
CA LEU A 38 -2.43 11.92 -0.08
C LEU A 38 -2.22 11.41 1.35
N GLY A 39 -2.98 10.41 1.78
CA GLY A 39 -2.75 9.70 3.04
C GLY A 39 -1.36 9.07 3.11
N LEU A 40 -0.94 8.37 2.04
CA LEU A 40 0.40 7.81 1.93
C LEU A 40 1.49 8.88 2.02
N LEU A 41 1.39 9.97 1.24
CA LEU A 41 2.37 11.07 1.27
C LEU A 41 2.42 11.75 2.64
N TYR A 42 1.28 11.92 3.29
CA TYR A 42 1.20 12.46 4.64
C TYR A 42 2.00 11.62 5.64
N VAL A 43 1.80 10.29 5.63
CA VAL A 43 2.53 9.40 6.56
C VAL A 43 3.98 9.21 6.17
N ALA A 44 4.30 9.22 4.87
CA ALA A 44 5.66 9.10 4.36
C ALA A 44 6.55 10.28 4.78
N LYS A 45 5.97 11.46 5.03
CA LYS A 45 6.67 12.67 5.52
C LYS A 45 6.72 12.79 7.05
N ASN A 46 6.30 11.77 7.79
CA ASN A 46 6.33 11.84 9.26
C ASN A 46 7.78 12.07 9.77
N PRO A 47 8.01 12.98 10.73
CA PRO A 47 9.36 13.28 11.22
C PRO A 47 10.11 12.07 11.78
N LYS A 48 9.38 11.10 12.35
CA LYS A 48 9.96 9.89 12.90
C LYS A 48 9.96 8.78 11.85
N LYS A 49 11.15 8.43 11.35
CA LYS A 49 11.34 7.40 10.30
C LYS A 49 10.63 6.07 10.61
N SER A 50 10.73 5.57 11.84
CA SER A 50 10.08 4.29 12.20
C SER A 50 8.56 4.37 12.15
N THR A 51 7.99 5.52 12.53
CA THR A 51 6.55 5.78 12.42
C THR A 51 6.13 5.91 10.96
N ALA A 52 6.92 6.59 10.11
CA ALA A 52 6.65 6.69 8.67
C ALA A 52 6.60 5.32 7.99
N LEU A 53 7.60 4.46 8.26
CA LEU A 53 7.70 3.13 7.69
C LEU A 53 6.55 2.22 8.15
N LEU A 54 6.28 2.15 9.46
CA LEU A 54 5.18 1.33 9.97
C LEU A 54 3.82 1.84 9.50
N SER A 55 3.61 3.16 9.45
CA SER A 55 2.36 3.74 8.91
C SER A 55 2.19 3.37 7.44
N THR A 56 3.25 3.47 6.64
CA THR A 56 3.20 3.09 5.22
C THR A 56 2.91 1.60 5.03
N PHE A 57 3.53 0.75 5.85
CA PHE A 57 3.22 -0.67 5.86
C PHE A 57 1.75 -0.93 6.18
N LEU A 58 1.18 -0.26 7.19
CA LEU A 58 -0.23 -0.37 7.55
C LEU A 58 -1.18 0.18 6.46
N TRP A 59 -0.81 1.27 5.80
CA TRP A 59 -1.51 1.78 4.62
C TRP A 59 -1.56 0.72 3.52
N ALA A 60 -0.41 0.14 3.19
CA ALA A 60 -0.31 -0.87 2.15
C ALA A 60 -1.02 -2.17 2.54
N MET A 61 -0.99 -2.58 3.80
CA MET A 61 -1.76 -3.72 4.29
C MET A 61 -3.27 -3.48 4.15
N GLY A 62 -3.77 -2.29 4.52
CA GLY A 62 -5.18 -1.93 4.32
C GLY A 62 -5.58 -1.92 2.85
N PHE A 63 -4.71 -1.47 1.96
CA PHE A 63 -4.96 -1.45 0.52
C PHE A 63 -4.91 -2.85 -0.10
N PHE A 64 -3.82 -3.59 0.09
CA PHE A 64 -3.60 -4.89 -0.56
C PHE A 64 -4.44 -6.01 0.05
N CYS A 65 -4.57 -6.14 1.38
CA CYS A 65 -5.36 -7.23 1.96
C CYS A 65 -6.80 -7.24 1.45
N PHE A 66 -7.39 -6.06 1.26
CA PHE A 66 -8.75 -5.93 0.76
C PHE A 66 -8.79 -5.99 -0.77
N GLY A 67 -7.91 -5.26 -1.45
CA GLY A 67 -7.90 -5.19 -2.91
C GLY A 67 -7.51 -6.50 -3.61
N VAL A 68 -6.74 -7.38 -2.95
CA VAL A 68 -6.39 -8.71 -3.46
C VAL A 68 -7.07 -9.86 -2.73
N SER A 69 -8.06 -9.55 -1.88
CA SER A 69 -8.78 -10.56 -1.09
C SER A 69 -9.39 -11.66 -1.95
N TRP A 70 -9.83 -11.33 -3.17
CA TRP A 70 -10.42 -12.27 -4.14
C TRP A 70 -9.51 -13.45 -4.51
N LEU A 71 -8.18 -13.33 -4.34
CA LEU A 71 -7.24 -14.45 -4.56
C LEU A 71 -7.49 -15.63 -3.62
N ASN A 72 -8.17 -15.40 -2.49
CA ASN A 72 -8.51 -16.48 -1.56
C ASN A 72 -9.32 -17.59 -2.26
N VAL A 73 -10.17 -17.24 -3.23
CA VAL A 73 -10.99 -18.18 -3.99
C VAL A 73 -10.09 -19.11 -4.80
N SER A 74 -9.07 -18.55 -5.46
CA SER A 74 -8.15 -19.33 -6.27
C SER A 74 -7.26 -20.25 -5.42
N ILE A 75 -6.74 -19.74 -4.30
CA ILE A 75 -5.89 -20.52 -3.38
C ILE A 75 -6.68 -21.65 -2.72
N HIS A 76 -7.93 -21.37 -2.32
CA HIS A 76 -8.79 -22.37 -1.69
C HIS A 76 -9.23 -23.44 -2.69
N GLN A 77 -9.73 -23.06 -3.86
CA GLN A 77 -10.32 -23.99 -4.83
C GLN A 77 -9.26 -24.76 -5.63
N PHE A 78 -8.25 -24.08 -6.16
CA PHE A 78 -7.22 -24.72 -7.00
C PHE A 78 -6.01 -25.19 -6.20
N GLY A 79 -5.70 -24.54 -5.08
CA GLY A 79 -4.60 -24.93 -4.21
C GLY A 79 -4.96 -26.00 -3.17
N GLY A 80 -6.25 -26.30 -2.97
CA GLY A 80 -6.71 -27.27 -1.99
C GLY A 80 -6.44 -26.88 -0.53
N ALA A 81 -6.03 -25.63 -0.27
CA ALA A 81 -5.75 -25.13 1.06
C ALA A 81 -7.05 -24.94 1.86
N SER A 82 -7.01 -25.08 3.19
CA SER A 82 -8.16 -24.70 4.03
C SER A 82 -8.44 -23.19 3.93
N LEU A 83 -9.67 -22.77 4.25
CA LEU A 83 -10.06 -21.36 4.16
C LEU A 83 -9.16 -20.44 5.01
N GLY A 84 -8.82 -20.87 6.23
CA GLY A 84 -7.94 -20.10 7.12
C GLY A 84 -6.52 -19.95 6.55
N VAL A 85 -5.97 -21.03 5.98
CA VAL A 85 -4.64 -20.99 5.33
C VAL A 85 -4.68 -20.10 4.09
N SER A 86 -5.75 -20.14 3.31
CA SER A 86 -5.94 -19.28 2.14
C SER A 86 -5.88 -17.79 2.50
N TYR A 87 -6.65 -17.33 3.50
CA TYR A 87 -6.59 -15.94 3.96
C TYR A 87 -5.24 -15.55 4.55
N PHE A 88 -4.58 -16.47 5.27
CA PHE A 88 -3.23 -16.24 5.77
C PHE A 88 -2.24 -16.02 4.62
N LEU A 89 -2.31 -16.82 3.55
CA LEU A 89 -1.47 -16.67 2.37
C LEU A 89 -1.75 -15.36 1.62
N VAL A 90 -3.01 -14.93 1.51
CA VAL A 90 -3.35 -13.59 0.98
C VAL A 90 -2.75 -12.48 1.85
N GLY A 91 -2.80 -12.62 3.17
CA GLY A 91 -2.17 -11.68 4.10
C GLY A 91 -0.64 -11.63 3.94
N LEU A 92 0.00 -12.79 3.75
CA LEU A 92 1.44 -12.85 3.46
C LEU A 92 1.79 -12.20 2.11
N LEU A 93 0.99 -12.44 1.08
CA LEU A 93 1.15 -11.77 -0.21
C LEU A 93 1.01 -10.25 -0.05
N ALA A 94 -0.03 -9.78 0.66
CA ALA A 94 -0.21 -8.35 0.94
C ALA A 94 0.99 -7.76 1.71
N ALA A 95 1.54 -8.49 2.68
CA ALA A 95 2.73 -8.07 3.42
C ALA A 95 3.97 -7.97 2.51
N TYR A 96 4.15 -8.90 1.57
CA TYR A 96 5.19 -8.82 0.54
C TYR A 96 4.99 -7.59 -0.36
N LEU A 97 3.78 -7.35 -0.85
CA LEU A 97 3.47 -6.17 -1.69
C LEU A 97 3.64 -4.85 -0.92
N ALA A 98 3.36 -4.85 0.38
CA ALA A 98 3.55 -3.69 1.24
C ALA A 98 5.03 -3.26 1.40
N LEU A 99 5.98 -4.14 1.09
CA LEU A 99 7.40 -3.80 1.09
C LEU A 99 7.75 -2.74 0.04
N TYR A 100 7.03 -2.65 -1.08
CA TYR A 100 7.32 -1.69 -2.15
C TYR A 100 6.90 -0.26 -1.79
N PRO A 101 5.68 0.03 -1.30
CA PRO A 101 5.38 1.34 -0.70
C PRO A 101 6.27 1.67 0.49
N MET A 102 6.65 0.68 1.30
CA MET A 102 7.58 0.91 2.41
C MET A 102 8.98 1.29 1.92
N LEU A 103 9.45 0.70 0.82
CA LEU A 103 10.68 1.10 0.12
C LEU A 103 10.57 2.53 -0.42
N PHE A 104 9.41 2.91 -0.99
CA PHE A 104 9.13 4.28 -1.40
C PHE A 104 9.33 5.25 -0.23
N THR A 105 8.67 4.99 0.90
CA THR A 105 8.80 5.83 2.10
C THR A 105 10.22 5.82 2.66
N TYR A 106 10.91 4.67 2.62
CA TYR A 106 12.31 4.58 3.04
C TYR A 106 13.20 5.52 2.23
N LEU A 107 13.08 5.51 0.90
CA LEU A 107 13.88 6.35 0.00
C LEU A 107 13.54 7.83 0.20
N VAL A 108 12.25 8.17 0.30
CA VAL A 108 11.78 9.52 0.62
C VAL A 108 12.40 10.05 1.92
N GLN A 109 12.38 9.24 2.99
CA GLN A 109 12.95 9.58 4.29
C GLN A 109 14.48 9.64 4.25
N ARG A 110 15.13 8.69 3.57
CA ARG A 110 16.59 8.57 3.50
C ARG A 110 17.25 9.75 2.79
N PHE A 111 16.59 10.26 1.74
CA PHE A 111 17.06 11.40 0.94
C PHE A 111 16.36 12.72 1.30
N LYS A 112 15.49 12.71 2.33
CA LYS A 112 14.73 13.89 2.80
C LYS A 112 13.99 14.61 1.66
N VAL A 113 13.43 13.84 0.75
CA VAL A 113 12.81 14.34 -0.48
C VAL A 113 11.65 15.30 -0.16
N GLN A 114 11.67 16.48 -0.80
CA GLN A 114 10.60 17.47 -0.68
C GLN A 114 9.84 17.70 -1.99
N SER A 115 10.49 17.45 -3.13
CA SER A 115 9.93 17.69 -4.47
C SER A 115 8.88 16.65 -4.85
N ALA A 116 7.73 17.12 -5.32
CA ALA A 116 6.66 16.27 -5.84
C ALA A 116 7.11 15.42 -7.03
N VAL A 117 7.97 15.97 -7.90
CA VAL A 117 8.52 15.25 -9.06
C VAL A 117 9.35 14.06 -8.60
N ILE A 118 10.18 14.23 -7.57
CA ILE A 118 11.01 13.14 -7.05
C ILE A 118 10.13 12.07 -6.37
N PHE A 119 8.99 12.43 -5.75
CA PHE A 119 8.03 11.41 -5.28
C PHE A 119 7.51 10.57 -6.44
N ALA A 120 7.10 11.18 -7.55
CA ALA A 120 6.63 10.44 -8.72
C ALA A 120 7.72 9.50 -9.25
N VAL A 121 8.97 9.96 -9.38
CA VAL A 121 10.10 9.12 -9.82
C VAL A 121 10.33 7.93 -8.90
N ILE A 122 10.40 8.15 -7.58
CA ILE A 122 10.60 7.06 -6.62
C ILE A 122 9.42 6.09 -6.65
N TRP A 123 8.18 6.61 -6.72
CA TRP A 123 6.97 5.78 -6.80
C TRP A 123 6.99 4.88 -8.04
N THR A 124 7.26 5.45 -9.21
CA THR A 124 7.37 4.69 -10.46
C THR A 124 8.46 3.63 -10.37
N LEU A 125 9.63 3.94 -9.80
CA LEU A 125 10.69 2.96 -9.59
C LEU A 125 10.23 1.82 -8.68
N THR A 126 9.60 2.11 -7.54
CA THR A 126 9.15 1.07 -6.61
C THR A 126 8.02 0.22 -7.18
N GLU A 127 7.13 0.81 -7.96
CA GLU A 127 6.05 0.10 -8.64
C GLU A 127 6.57 -0.76 -9.81
N PHE A 128 7.59 -0.30 -10.51
CA PHE A 128 8.30 -1.10 -11.50
C PHE A 128 8.92 -2.35 -10.87
N LEU A 129 9.60 -2.20 -9.73
CA LEU A 129 10.17 -3.34 -9.01
C LEU A 129 9.07 -4.33 -8.58
N ARG A 130 7.92 -3.83 -8.09
CA ARG A 130 6.76 -4.66 -7.74
C ARG A 130 6.20 -5.43 -8.93
N GLY A 131 6.27 -4.84 -10.12
CA GLY A 131 5.84 -5.47 -11.38
C GLY A 131 6.89 -6.39 -12.03
N TRP A 132 8.10 -6.51 -11.48
CA TRP A 132 9.19 -7.24 -12.14
C TRP A 132 9.85 -8.31 -11.26
N ILE A 133 10.12 -8.01 -10.00
CA ILE A 133 10.79 -8.95 -9.08
C ILE A 133 9.90 -10.19 -8.87
N PHE A 134 10.52 -11.37 -8.92
CA PHE A 134 9.83 -12.67 -8.79
C PHE A 134 8.64 -12.82 -9.73
N THR A 135 8.83 -12.49 -11.03
CA THR A 135 7.80 -12.47 -12.09
C THR A 135 6.78 -11.33 -12.00
N GLY A 136 6.78 -10.59 -10.89
CA GLY A 136 5.98 -9.39 -10.72
C GLY A 136 4.52 -9.64 -10.32
N PHE A 137 3.96 -8.68 -9.59
CA PHE A 137 2.54 -8.63 -9.28
C PHE A 137 2.03 -7.17 -9.34
N PRO A 138 1.84 -6.60 -10.55
CA PRO A 138 1.51 -5.19 -10.77
C PRO A 138 0.00 -4.88 -10.64
N TRP A 139 -0.72 -5.57 -9.75
CA TRP A 139 -2.14 -5.29 -9.51
C TRP A 139 -2.35 -3.98 -8.75
N LEU A 140 -3.55 -3.39 -8.88
CA LEU A 140 -4.00 -2.20 -8.14
C LEU A 140 -3.11 -0.96 -8.37
N GLN A 141 -2.74 -0.69 -9.62
CA GLN A 141 -2.12 0.58 -9.99
C GLN A 141 -3.21 1.64 -10.16
N PHE A 142 -3.15 2.72 -9.39
CA PHE A 142 -4.16 3.80 -9.43
C PHE A 142 -4.36 4.45 -10.81
N GLY A 143 -3.46 4.24 -11.78
CA GLY A 143 -3.65 4.71 -13.15
C GLY A 143 -4.78 4.02 -13.93
N TYR A 144 -5.36 2.94 -13.39
CA TYR A 144 -6.48 2.20 -14.01
C TYR A 144 -7.86 2.55 -13.43
N THR A 145 -7.93 3.39 -12.38
CA THR A 145 -9.19 3.80 -11.74
C THR A 145 -9.93 4.86 -12.54
#